data_AF-A0A4Q5Z647-F1
#
_entry.id   AF-A0A4Q5Z647-F1
#
_cell.length_a   1.000
_cell.length_b   1.000
_cell.length_c   1.000
_cell.angle_alpha   90.00
_cell.angle_beta   90.00
_cell.angle_gamma   90.00
#
_symmetry.space_group_name_H-M   'P 1'
#
loop_
_entity.id
_entity.type
_entity.pdbx_description
1 polymer ?
#
loop_
_entity_poly.entity_id
_entity_poly.type
_entity_poly.pdbx_seq_one_letter_code
_entity_poly.pdbx_strand_id
1 'polypeptide(L)'
;MEDDARAFLLKVVRSLSMALTWLFINMTLGIYNELMMFDDKPTTGNIIYYIWLVLSLAFLIRFLVRTWVPGKVKEAHDEADQR
;
A
#
# COMPACT_ATOMS: atom_id res chain seq x y z
N MET A 1 23.04 17.22 1.09
CA MET A 1 23.34 16.03 1.92
C MET A 1 22.25 15.81 2.96
N GLU A 2 21.90 16.82 3.76
CA GLU A 2 20.80 16.73 4.75
C GLU A 2 19.41 16.58 4.09
N ASP A 3 19.10 17.38 3.06
CA ASP A 3 17.81 17.33 2.38
C ASP A 3 17.54 16.00 1.65
N ASP A 4 18.56 15.40 1.05
CA ASP A 4 18.45 14.09 0.39
C ASP A 4 18.20 12.96 1.39
N ALA A 5 18.91 12.96 2.52
CA ALA A 5 18.70 11.99 3.59
C ALA A 5 17.29 12.13 4.18
N ARG A 6 16.84 13.37 4.40
CA ARG A 6 15.49 13.67 4.87
C ARG A 6 14.43 13.20 3.89
N ALA A 7 14.59 13.47 2.59
CA ALA A 7 13.65 13.04 1.55
C ALA A 7 13.55 11.51 1.45
N PHE A 8 14.69 10.82 1.57
CA PHE A 8 14.73 9.36 1.59
C PHE A 8 14.00 8.77 2.80
N LEU A 9 14.29 9.28 4.01
CA LEU A 9 13.62 8.82 5.24
C LEU A 9 12.12 9.09 5.17
N LEU A 10 11.70 10.25 4.65
CA LEU A 10 10.28 10.57 4.48
C LEU A 10 9.59 9.58 3.52
N LYS A 11 10.28 9.17 2.44
CA LYS A 11 9.79 8.16 1.49
C LYS A 11 9.63 6.79 2.13
N VAL A 12 10.60 6.38 2.96
CA VAL A 12 10.54 5.13 3.73
C VAL A 12 9.40 5.16 4.73
N VAL A 13 9.31 6.21 5.55
CA VAL A 13 8.26 6.36 6.56
C VAL A 13 6.89 6.34 5.90
N ARG A 14 6.69 7.09 4.81
CA ARG A 14 5.41 7.12 4.09
C ARG A 14 5.03 5.74 3.52
N SER A 15 6.01 5.00 3.01
CA SER A 15 5.81 3.63 2.51
C SER A 15 5.40 2.67 3.62
N LEU A 16 6.11 2.73 4.76
CA LEU A 16 5.83 1.92 5.94
C LEU A 16 4.48 2.26 6.55
N SER A 17 4.18 3.54 6.75
CA SER A 17 2.88 3.99 7.27
C SER A 17 1.74 3.49 6.39
N MET A 18 1.86 3.59 5.06
CA MET A 18 0.82 3.08 4.16
C MET A 18 0.63 1.57 4.28
N ALA A 19 1.71 0.80 4.33
CA ALA A 19 1.65 -0.65 4.48
C ALA A 19 1.04 -1.06 5.83
N LEU A 20 1.42 -0.39 6.92
CA LEU A 20 0.88 -0.62 8.25
C LEU A 20 -0.61 -0.25 8.31
N THR A 21 -1.01 0.91 7.78
CA THR A 21 -2.43 1.30 7.72
C THR A 21 -3.26 0.29 6.93
N TRP A 22 -2.75 -0.18 5.79
CA TRP A 22 -3.40 -1.24 5.01
C TRP A 22 -3.55 -2.52 5.84
N LEU A 23 -2.51 -2.93 6.57
CA LEU A 23 -2.56 -4.11 7.43
C LEU A 23 -3.60 -3.94 8.55
N PHE A 24 -3.60 -2.82 9.25
CA PHE A 24 -4.56 -2.54 10.33
C PHE A 24 -6.01 -2.56 9.86
N ILE A 25 -6.29 -1.96 8.70
CA ILE A 25 -7.65 -1.97 8.12
C ILE A 25 -8.08 -3.39 7.80
N ASN A 26 -7.22 -4.16 7.11
CA ASN A 26 -7.57 -5.53 6.72
C ASN A 26 -7.71 -6.44 7.94
N MET A 27 -6.79 -6.36 8.92
CA MET A 27 -6.90 -7.13 10.16
C MET A 27 -8.17 -6.77 10.94
N THR A 28 -8.49 -5.48 11.09
CA THR A 28 -9.71 -5.05 11.77
C THR A 28 -10.94 -5.60 11.05
N LEU A 29 -11.04 -5.44 9.73
CA LEU A 29 -12.19 -5.94 8.96
C LEU A 29 -12.27 -7.48 8.93
N GLY A 30 -11.12 -8.16 8.90
CA GLY A 30 -11.04 -9.62 8.83
C GLY A 30 -11.35 -10.30 10.15
N ILE A 31 -10.86 -9.72 11.26
CA ILE A 31 -11.08 -10.27 12.61
C ILE A 31 -12.47 -9.87 13.11
N TYR A 32 -12.90 -8.61 12.94
CA TYR A 32 -14.19 -8.14 13.43
C TYR A 32 -15.38 -8.90 12.82
N ASN A 33 -15.29 -9.25 11.53
CA ASN A 33 -16.33 -10.00 10.84
C ASN A 33 -16.09 -11.52 10.88
N GLU A 34 -15.11 -12.00 11.63
CA GLU A 34 -14.69 -13.41 11.71
C GLU A 34 -14.30 -14.04 10.35
N LEU A 35 -14.11 -13.21 9.31
CA LEU A 35 -13.81 -13.63 7.94
C LEU A 35 -12.42 -14.26 7.79
N MET A 36 -11.51 -13.97 8.73
CA MET A 36 -10.17 -14.52 8.80
C MET A 36 -10.10 -15.88 9.51
N MET A 37 -11.17 -16.27 10.22
CA MET A 37 -11.24 -17.55 10.93
C MET A 37 -12.21 -18.49 10.20
N PHE A 38 -11.85 -19.77 10.13
CA PHE A 38 -12.70 -20.81 9.58
C PHE A 38 -13.18 -21.66 10.74
N ASP A 39 -14.44 -21.52 11.13
CA ASP A 39 -15.00 -22.31 12.23
C ASP A 39 -15.20 -23.78 11.81
N ASP A 40 -15.84 -24.01 10.64
CA ASP A 40 -16.15 -25.38 10.18
C ASP A 40 -16.17 -25.52 8.64
N LYS A 41 -16.67 -24.52 7.91
CA LYS A 41 -16.69 -24.48 6.44
C LYS A 41 -16.35 -23.08 5.92
N PRO A 42 -15.64 -22.95 4.79
CA PRO A 42 -15.42 -21.65 4.17
C PRO A 42 -16.76 -21.06 3.71
N THR A 43 -17.21 -20.03 4.42
CA THR A 43 -18.41 -19.27 4.06
C THR A 43 -18.12 -18.37 2.86
N THR A 44 -19.15 -18.04 2.07
CA THR A 44 -19.03 -17.14 0.91
C THR A 44 -18.36 -15.80 1.28
N GLY A 45 -18.61 -15.29 2.50
CA GLY A 45 -17.96 -14.09 3.02
C GLY A 45 -16.43 -14.20 3.09
N ASN A 46 -15.91 -15.34 3.54
CA ASN A 46 -14.47 -15.57 3.67
C ASN A 46 -13.83 -15.57 2.28
N ILE A 47 -14.43 -16.25 1.31
CA ILE A 47 -13.92 -16.32 -0.07
C ILE A 47 -13.81 -14.92 -0.68
N ILE A 48 -14.87 -14.10 -0.56
CA ILE A 48 -14.88 -12.72 -1.06
C ILE A 48 -13.81 -11.89 -0.36
N TYR A 49 -13.66 -12.05 0.96
CA TYR A 49 -12.66 -11.34 1.74
C TYR A 49 -11.23 -11.70 1.31
N TYR A 50 -10.92 -12.99 1.09
CA TYR A 50 -9.60 -13.40 0.61
C TYR A 50 -9.29 -12.90 -0.80
N ILE A 51 -10.29 -12.89 -1.71
CA ILE A 51 -10.12 -12.29 -3.05
C ILE A 51 -9.82 -10.79 -2.91
N TRP A 52 -10.57 -10.07 -2.09
CA TRP A 52 -10.34 -8.66 -1.80
C TRP A 52 -8.97 -8.40 -1.16
N LEU A 53 -8.55 -9.25 -0.23
CA LEU A 53 -7.24 -9.17 0.43
C LEU A 53 -6.11 -9.30 -0.60
N VAL A 54 -6.19 -10.29 -1.50
CA VAL A 54 -5.18 -10.50 -2.55
C VAL A 54 -5.17 -9.35 -3.55
N LEU A 55 -6.33 -8.88 -4.00
CA LEU A 55 -6.44 -7.74 -4.93
C LEU A 55 -5.89 -6.46 -4.31
N SER A 56 -6.25 -6.18 -3.05
CA SER A 56 -5.77 -4.99 -2.35
C SER A 56 -4.28 -5.07 -2.03
N LEU A 57 -3.74 -6.25 -1.75
CA LEU A 57 -2.30 -6.48 -1.60
C LEU A 57 -1.56 -6.21 -2.92
N ALA A 58 -2.07 -6.69 -4.05
CA ALA A 58 -1.48 -6.41 -5.36
C ALA A 58 -1.48 -4.90 -5.65
N PHE A 59 -2.55 -4.19 -5.26
CA PHE A 59 -2.63 -2.73 -5.39
C PHE A 59 -1.64 -2.01 -4.48
N LEU A 60 -1.48 -2.47 -3.22
CA LEU A 60 -0.48 -1.94 -2.29
C LEU A 60 0.94 -2.13 -2.83
N ILE A 61 1.27 -3.33 -3.31
CA ILE A 61 2.57 -3.62 -3.92
C ILE A 61 2.79 -2.72 -5.13
N ARG A 62 1.79 -2.56 -6.00
CA ARG A 62 1.87 -1.64 -7.15
C ARG A 62 2.09 -0.19 -6.72
N PHE A 63 1.42 0.28 -5.67
CA PHE A 63 1.59 1.61 -5.12
C PHE A 63 3.00 1.83 -4.55
N LEU A 64 3.50 0.85 -3.79
CA LEU A 64 4.87 0.88 -3.27
C LEU A 64 5.88 0.86 -4.42
N VAL A 65 5.78 -0.10 -5.35
CA VAL A 65 6.66 -0.17 -6.53
C VAL A 65 6.61 1.14 -7.32
N ARG A 66 5.45 1.77 -7.53
CA ARG A 66 5.36 3.07 -8.22
C ARG A 66 5.95 4.23 -7.41
N THR A 67 5.92 4.16 -6.08
CA THR A 67 6.57 5.15 -5.21
C THR A 67 8.09 5.04 -5.33
N TRP A 68 8.61 3.82 -5.44
CA TRP A 68 10.04 3.53 -5.47
C TRP A 68 10.65 3.55 -6.88
N VAL A 69 9.91 3.12 -7.89
CA VAL A 69 10.26 3.13 -9.31
C VAL A 69 9.77 4.44 -9.93
N PRO A 70 10.68 5.36 -10.27
CA PRO A 70 10.33 6.69 -10.75
C PRO A 70 9.75 6.61 -12.17
N GLY A 71 8.43 6.45 -12.27
CA GLY A 71 7.71 6.69 -13.51
C GLY A 71 7.55 8.19 -13.72
N LYS A 72 8.56 8.86 -14.28
CA LYS A 72 8.45 10.15 -14.99
C LYS A 72 7.95 11.40 -14.21
N VAL A 73 8.21 11.52 -12.91
CA VAL A 73 7.96 12.81 -12.19
C VAL A 73 9.04 13.86 -12.52
N LYS A 74 10.10 13.47 -13.24
CA LYS A 74 11.22 14.36 -13.60
C LYS A 74 10.89 15.35 -14.74
N GLU A 75 10.00 14.97 -15.66
CA GLU A 75 9.71 15.80 -16.86
C GLU A 75 8.94 17.10 -16.54
N ALA A 76 8.09 17.10 -15.50
CA ALA A 76 7.28 18.29 -15.16
C ALA A 76 8.04 19.39 -14.41
N HIS A 77 9.15 19.06 -13.74
CA HIS A 77 9.97 20.06 -13.05
C HIS A 77 11.03 20.66 -13.98
N ASP A 78 11.51 19.90 -14.98
CA ASP A 78 12.48 20.39 -15.97
C ASP A 78 11.83 21.36 -16.99
N GLU A 79 10.53 21.21 -17.30
CA GLU A 79 9.81 22.15 -18.18
C GLU A 79 9.43 23.48 -17.51
N ALA A 80 9.30 23.50 -16.18
CA ALA A 80 8.96 24.70 -15.41
C ALA A 80 10.17 25.63 -15.20
N ASP A 81 11.39 25.07 -15.25
CA ASP A 81 12.66 25.80 -15.09
C ASP A 81 13.24 26.29 -16.43
N GLN A 82 12.66 25.83 -17.56
CA GLN A 82 13.06 26.23 -18.93
C GLN A 82 12.15 27.30 -19.57
N ARG A 83 11.15 27.82 -18.84
CA ARG A 83 10.28 28.94 -19.26
C ARG A 83 10.53 30.18 -18.42
#